data_AF-A0A3M6UY27-F1
#
_entry.id   AF-A0A3M6UY27-F1
#
_cell.length_a   1.000
_cell.length_b   1.000
_cell.length_c   1.000
_cell.angle_alpha   90.00
_cell.angle_beta   90.00
_cell.angle_gamma   90.00
#
_symmetry.space_group_name_H-M   'P 1'
#
loop_
_entity.id
_entity.type
_entity.pdbx_description
1 polymer ?
#
loop_
_entity_poly.entity_id
_entity_poly.type
_entity_poly.pdbx_seq_one_letter_code
_entity_poly.pdbx_strand_id
1 'polypeptide(L)'
;MEWTAFVLLGLISGVSLLMFFRIHSLFSVPAGLFRRFCTVGTTMKYLSQEEAQNIDLELFNEYSFSVDQLMELAGLSVAVALTKAYPRGQDHPNVLICSGPGNNGGDGLVAARHLKLFGYNPKIYYPKKSEKQLFKNLVTQCVRMDIPFMDDIPKPSQIDSDYKFIVDAIFGWHVENGNPDGIKPDFLISLTAPKLCAKHFEGRFHFLGGRFVPDSLAQKYNLSLPDYPGTEPCMLL
;
A
#
# COMPACT_ATOMS: atom_id res chain seq x y z
N MET A 1 -19.25 18.88 -2.95
CA MET A 1 -17.89 19.32 -3.34
C MET A 1 -17.04 18.07 -3.43
N GLU A 2 -17.35 17.19 -4.38
CA GLU A 2 -16.75 17.08 -5.73
C GLU A 2 -15.39 16.36 -5.73
N TRP A 3 -15.45 15.05 -5.48
CA TRP A 3 -14.35 14.08 -5.65
C TRP A 3 -13.95 13.88 -7.12
N THR A 4 -14.73 14.41 -8.06
CA THR A 4 -14.53 14.30 -9.51
C THR A 4 -13.34 15.11 -10.03
N ALA A 5 -12.91 16.17 -9.32
CA ALA A 5 -11.82 17.05 -9.77
C ALA A 5 -10.41 16.46 -9.56
N PHE A 6 -10.22 15.50 -8.65
CA PHE A 6 -8.90 14.93 -8.32
C PHE A 6 -8.40 13.86 -9.31
N VAL A 7 -9.28 13.35 -10.20
CA VAL A 7 -8.98 12.23 -11.11
C VAL A 7 -8.16 12.65 -12.34
N LEU A 8 -7.94 13.95 -12.57
CA LEU A 8 -7.42 14.49 -13.83
C LEU A 8 -5.93 14.91 -13.85
N LEU A 9 -5.20 14.87 -12.73
CA LEU A 9 -3.78 15.31 -12.67
C LEU A 9 -2.74 14.19 -12.53
N GLY A 10 -3.14 12.92 -12.41
CA GLY A 10 -2.24 11.80 -12.03
C GLY A 10 -1.55 11.03 -13.16
N LEU A 11 -1.44 11.55 -14.38
CA LEU A 11 -0.96 10.76 -15.54
C LEU A 11 0.57 10.64 -15.69
N ILE A 12 1.38 11.21 -14.79
CA ILE A 12 2.85 11.25 -14.98
C ILE A 12 3.66 10.74 -13.76
N SER A 13 3.10 10.53 -12.57
CA SER A 13 3.97 10.50 -11.39
C SER A 13 4.75 9.21 -11.14
N GLY A 14 4.32 8.01 -11.56
CA GLY A 14 5.13 6.77 -11.47
C GLY A 14 5.52 6.27 -10.06
N VAL A 15 5.39 7.07 -9.01
CA VAL A 15 5.86 6.78 -7.65
C VAL A 15 4.80 6.02 -6.84
N SER A 16 5.13 4.81 -6.36
CA SER A 16 4.21 3.98 -5.58
C SER A 16 4.14 4.38 -4.09
N LEU A 17 2.93 4.70 -3.60
CA LEU A 17 2.55 5.00 -2.21
C LEU A 17 1.17 4.37 -1.97
N LEU A 18 1.06 3.47 -0.98
CA LEU A 18 -0.22 2.80 -0.65
C LEU A 18 -0.62 3.09 0.79
N MET A 19 -1.90 3.44 0.98
CA MET A 19 -2.43 3.90 2.26
C MET A 19 -3.56 2.99 2.72
N PHE A 20 -3.75 2.83 4.03
CA PHE A 20 -4.79 1.96 4.56
C PHE A 20 -5.58 2.66 5.65
N PHE A 21 -6.88 2.39 5.65
CA PHE A 21 -7.82 2.95 6.60
C PHE A 21 -8.50 1.80 7.33
N ARG A 22 -8.34 1.77 8.66
CA ARG A 22 -9.19 0.95 9.50
C ARG A 22 -10.49 1.71 9.72
N ILE A 23 -11.60 1.11 9.32
CA ILE A 23 -12.90 1.69 9.59
C ILE A 23 -13.30 1.28 11.01
N HIS A 24 -13.59 2.28 11.85
CA HIS A 24 -14.05 2.15 13.24
C HIS A 24 -13.05 1.56 14.27
N SER A 25 -12.42 2.47 15.01
CA SER A 25 -11.91 2.22 16.37
C SER A 25 -13.04 2.42 17.37
N LEU A 26 -13.57 1.34 17.95
CA LEU A 26 -14.30 1.41 19.23
C LEU A 26 -13.84 0.38 20.28
N PHE A 27 -12.73 -0.32 20.05
CA PHE A 27 -12.12 -1.12 21.12
C PHE A 27 -10.60 -1.01 21.06
N SER A 28 -10.05 -0.48 22.15
CA SER A 28 -8.63 -0.47 22.49
C SER A 28 -8.07 -1.88 22.37
N VAL A 29 -7.10 -2.07 21.48
CA VAL A 29 -6.28 -3.29 21.49
C VAL A 29 -5.39 -3.20 22.73
N PRO A 30 -5.32 -4.24 23.59
CA PRO A 30 -4.40 -4.24 24.71
C PRO A 30 -2.97 -4.04 24.20
N ALA A 31 -2.25 -3.09 24.78
CA ALA A 31 -0.90 -2.67 24.39
C ALA A 31 0.21 -3.73 24.65
N GLY A 32 -0.09 -5.03 24.55
CA GLY A 32 0.70 -6.11 25.13
C GLY A 32 1.39 -7.08 24.16
N LEU A 33 1.33 -6.89 22.84
CA LEU A 33 1.89 -7.87 21.88
C LEU A 33 2.73 -7.27 20.74
N PHE A 34 3.39 -6.15 20.96
CA PHE A 34 4.49 -5.70 20.10
C PHE A 34 5.77 -5.68 20.92
N ARG A 35 6.53 -6.77 20.87
CA ARG A 35 7.91 -6.77 21.36
C ARG A 35 8.71 -5.80 20.49
N ARG A 36 9.15 -4.69 21.09
CA ARG A 36 10.16 -3.77 20.56
C ARG A 36 11.45 -4.53 20.26
N PHE A 37 11.80 -4.62 18.98
CA PHE A 37 13.15 -4.80 18.42
C PHE A 37 13.07 -4.17 17.02
N CYS A 38 13.89 -3.23 16.55
CA CYS A 38 15.27 -2.87 16.87
C CYS A 38 15.44 -1.35 16.94
N THR A 39 16.17 -0.87 17.95
CA THR A 39 16.82 0.45 17.94
C THR A 39 18.21 0.30 17.32
N VAL A 40 18.45 0.86 16.14
CA VAL A 40 19.80 1.17 15.63
C VAL A 40 19.78 2.58 15.04
N GLY A 41 20.80 3.37 15.42
CA GLY A 41 20.86 4.83 15.32
C GLY A 41 21.25 5.39 13.96
N THR A 42 20.50 5.05 12.91
CA THR A 42 20.58 5.73 11.61
C THR A 42 19.19 6.13 11.15
N THR A 43 18.98 7.43 10.96
CA THR A 43 17.70 7.96 10.46
C THR A 43 17.54 7.56 9.00
N MET A 44 16.55 6.71 8.70
CA MET A 44 16.19 6.37 7.32
C MET A 44 15.94 7.62 6.49
N LYS A 45 16.31 7.57 5.21
CA LYS A 45 16.04 8.67 4.29
C LYS A 45 14.57 8.66 3.85
N TYR A 46 13.95 9.84 3.86
CA TYR A 46 12.64 10.08 3.27
C TYR A 46 12.82 10.68 1.88
N LEU A 47 12.24 10.05 0.87
CA LEU A 47 12.46 10.38 -0.53
C LEU A 47 11.61 11.57 -1.00
N SER A 48 12.22 12.47 -1.76
CA SER A 48 11.48 13.41 -2.61
C SER A 48 10.76 12.68 -3.74
N GLN A 49 9.90 13.40 -4.47
CA GLN A 49 9.27 12.83 -5.66
C GLN A 49 10.30 12.43 -6.71
N GLU A 50 11.29 13.29 -6.97
CA GLU A 50 12.35 13.05 -7.95
C GLU A 50 13.20 11.84 -7.57
N GLU A 51 13.60 11.71 -6.30
CA GLU A 51 14.41 10.59 -5.83
C GLU A 51 13.66 9.25 -5.98
N ALA A 52 12.37 9.24 -5.62
CA ALA A 52 11.55 8.05 -5.78
C ALA A 52 11.41 7.65 -7.26
N GLN A 53 11.22 8.62 -8.16
CA GLN A 53 11.16 8.37 -9.61
C GLN A 53 12.49 7.83 -10.15
N ASN A 54 13.63 8.39 -9.72
CA ASN A 54 14.94 7.95 -10.18
C ASN A 54 15.26 6.52 -9.71
N ILE A 55 14.92 6.18 -8.46
CA ILE A 55 15.06 4.81 -7.95
C ILE A 55 14.21 3.84 -8.76
N ASP A 56 12.95 4.18 -9.04
CA ASP A 56 12.06 3.32 -9.85
C ASP A 56 12.62 3.16 -11.28
N LEU A 57 13.13 4.22 -11.90
CA LEU A 57 13.76 4.17 -13.21
C LEU A 57 14.99 3.25 -13.23
N GLU A 58 15.85 3.30 -12.21
CA GLU A 58 16.99 2.41 -12.12
C GLU A 58 16.58 0.96 -11.92
N LEU A 59 15.61 0.70 -11.03
CA LEU A 59 15.08 -0.65 -10.81
C LEU A 59 14.58 -1.29 -12.11
N PHE A 60 13.84 -0.54 -12.93
CA PHE A 60 13.28 -1.04 -14.19
C PHE A 60 14.30 -1.12 -15.34
N ASN A 61 15.27 -0.19 -15.41
CA ASN A 61 16.18 -0.09 -16.55
C ASN A 61 17.56 -0.72 -16.24
N GLU A 62 18.24 -0.26 -15.19
CA GLU A 62 19.60 -0.71 -14.86
C GLU A 62 19.59 -2.11 -14.23
N TYR A 63 18.65 -2.35 -13.31
CA TYR A 63 18.50 -3.64 -12.63
C TYR A 63 17.56 -4.60 -13.36
N SER A 64 16.89 -4.14 -14.42
CA SER A 64 16.05 -4.94 -15.31
C SER A 64 14.90 -5.69 -14.61
N PHE A 65 14.44 -5.21 -13.46
CA PHE A 65 13.21 -5.73 -12.87
C PHE A 65 12.04 -5.37 -13.78
N SER A 66 11.10 -6.28 -13.93
CA SER A 66 9.85 -5.98 -14.61
C SER A 66 8.83 -5.38 -13.64
N VAL A 67 7.88 -4.60 -14.18
CA VAL A 67 6.84 -3.94 -13.37
C VAL A 67 6.01 -4.96 -12.59
N ASP A 68 5.67 -6.09 -13.22
CA ASP A 68 4.89 -7.16 -12.60
C ASP A 68 5.64 -7.84 -11.44
N GLN A 69 6.96 -8.01 -11.53
CA GLN A 69 7.77 -8.56 -10.43
C GLN A 69 7.72 -7.66 -9.19
N LEU A 70 8.01 -6.37 -9.34
CA LEU A 70 8.04 -5.44 -8.20
C LEU A 70 6.63 -5.20 -7.64
N MET A 71 5.62 -5.12 -8.50
CA MET A 71 4.21 -4.98 -8.11
C MET A 71 3.71 -6.20 -7.34
N GLU A 72 4.11 -7.42 -7.73
CA GLU A 72 3.74 -8.64 -6.99
C GLU A 72 4.31 -8.62 -5.56
N LEU A 73 5.57 -8.22 -5.40
CA LEU A 73 6.23 -8.11 -4.09
C LEU A 73 5.68 -6.95 -3.25
N ALA A 74 5.35 -5.82 -3.89
CA ALA A 74 4.71 -4.68 -3.25
C ALA A 74 3.33 -5.04 -2.70
N GLY A 75 2.43 -5.59 -3.54
CA GLY A 75 1.10 -6.00 -3.11
C GLY A 75 1.10 -7.15 -2.10
N LEU A 76 2.07 -8.07 -2.16
CA LEU A 76 2.28 -9.06 -1.10
C LEU A 76 2.65 -8.37 0.24
N SER A 77 3.59 -7.41 0.21
CA SER A 77 3.99 -6.65 1.41
C SER A 77 2.81 -5.92 2.04
N VAL A 78 1.94 -5.34 1.21
CA VAL A 78 0.69 -4.66 1.59
C VAL A 78 -0.25 -5.63 2.32
N ALA A 79 -0.50 -6.82 1.76
CA ALA A 79 -1.35 -7.83 2.37
C ALA A 79 -0.78 -8.39 3.70
N VAL A 80 0.54 -8.65 3.74
CA VAL A 80 1.21 -9.15 4.94
C VAL A 80 1.17 -8.11 6.06
N ALA A 81 1.47 -6.85 5.73
CA ALA A 81 1.51 -5.79 6.72
C ALA A 81 0.12 -5.50 7.32
N LEU A 82 -0.95 -5.51 6.52
CA LEU A 82 -2.33 -5.44 7.02
C LEU A 82 -2.60 -6.60 7.99
N THR A 83 -2.24 -7.82 7.61
CA THR A 83 -2.48 -9.02 8.42
C THR A 83 -1.72 -8.96 9.76
N LYS A 84 -0.51 -8.38 9.77
CA LYS A 84 0.29 -8.19 10.98
C LYS A 84 -0.26 -7.11 11.90
N ALA A 85 -0.64 -5.96 11.34
CA ALA A 85 -1.23 -4.86 12.11
C ALA A 85 -2.60 -5.24 12.67
N TYR A 86 -3.37 -6.01 11.90
CA TYR A 86 -4.73 -6.41 12.22
C TYR A 86 -4.97 -7.91 11.97
N PRO A 87 -4.47 -8.78 12.87
CA PRO A 87 -4.71 -10.22 12.76
C PRO A 87 -6.21 -10.53 12.72
N ARG A 88 -6.64 -11.32 11.73
CA ARG A 88 -8.06 -11.67 11.57
C ARG A 88 -8.60 -12.63 12.63
N GLY A 89 -7.75 -13.33 13.37
CA GLY A 89 -8.17 -14.41 14.25
C GLY A 89 -8.83 -15.55 13.45
N GLN A 90 -10.02 -15.99 13.88
CA GLN A 90 -10.83 -16.98 13.16
C GLN A 90 -11.81 -16.33 12.15
N ASP A 91 -11.92 -15.00 12.15
CA ASP A 91 -12.85 -14.30 11.27
C ASP A 91 -12.34 -14.24 9.82
N HIS A 92 -13.26 -13.95 8.90
CA HIS A 92 -12.98 -13.63 7.50
C HIS A 92 -13.44 -12.19 7.18
N PRO A 93 -12.73 -11.17 7.69
CA PRO A 93 -13.22 -9.80 7.64
C PRO A 93 -13.28 -9.28 6.20
N ASN A 94 -14.32 -8.53 5.90
CA ASN A 94 -14.48 -7.84 4.63
C ASN A 94 -13.47 -6.70 4.51
N VAL A 95 -12.83 -6.61 3.34
CA VAL A 95 -11.85 -5.55 3.01
C VAL A 95 -12.30 -4.86 1.74
N LEU A 96 -12.44 -3.54 1.77
CA LEU A 96 -12.68 -2.75 0.57
C LEU A 96 -11.34 -2.32 -0.03
N ILE A 97 -11.05 -2.74 -1.26
CA ILE A 97 -9.86 -2.33 -1.99
C ILE A 97 -10.26 -1.24 -2.98
N CYS A 98 -9.77 -0.01 -2.77
CA CYS A 98 -10.01 1.12 -3.65
C CYS A 98 -8.81 1.30 -4.58
N SER A 99 -8.87 0.81 -5.82
CA SER A 99 -7.74 0.86 -6.76
C SER A 99 -7.84 2.04 -7.74
N GLY A 100 -6.74 2.77 -7.90
CA GLY A 100 -6.57 3.83 -8.90
C GLY A 100 -6.10 3.32 -10.27
N PRO A 101 -6.03 4.20 -11.28
CA PRO A 101 -5.66 3.80 -12.65
C PRO A 101 -4.17 3.45 -12.86
N GLY A 102 -3.29 3.79 -11.91
CA GLY A 102 -1.83 3.62 -12.05
C GLY A 102 -1.26 2.45 -11.25
N ASN A 103 0.06 2.46 -11.03
CA ASN A 103 0.79 1.37 -10.38
C ASN A 103 0.27 1.05 -8.97
N ASN A 104 -0.04 2.07 -8.16
CA ASN A 104 -0.69 1.89 -6.85
C ASN A 104 -1.96 1.04 -6.97
N GLY A 105 -2.80 1.31 -7.95
CA GLY A 105 -4.01 0.52 -8.15
C GLY A 105 -3.71 -0.94 -8.47
N GLY A 106 -2.63 -1.19 -9.22
CA GLY A 106 -2.10 -2.52 -9.49
C GLY A 106 -1.61 -3.23 -8.22
N ASP A 107 -0.87 -2.53 -7.36
CA ASP A 107 -0.47 -3.06 -6.05
C ASP A 107 -1.69 -3.41 -5.18
N GLY A 108 -2.75 -2.59 -5.25
CA GLY A 108 -4.04 -2.87 -4.60
C GLY A 108 -4.71 -4.15 -5.12
N LEU A 109 -4.69 -4.38 -6.44
CA LEU A 109 -5.23 -5.61 -7.04
C LEU A 109 -4.43 -6.85 -6.59
N VAL A 110 -3.10 -6.75 -6.57
CA VAL A 110 -2.22 -7.82 -6.06
C VAL A 110 -2.52 -8.08 -4.58
N ALA A 111 -2.62 -7.02 -3.76
CA ALA A 111 -2.93 -7.14 -2.35
C ALA A 111 -4.31 -7.79 -2.11
N ALA A 112 -5.32 -7.46 -2.93
CA ALA A 112 -6.63 -8.10 -2.88
C ALA A 112 -6.51 -9.61 -3.05
N ARG A 113 -5.76 -10.07 -4.06
CA ARG A 113 -5.51 -11.49 -4.31
C ARG A 113 -4.81 -12.18 -3.13
N HIS A 114 -3.76 -11.58 -2.58
CA HIS A 114 -3.07 -12.15 -1.42
C HIS A 114 -3.95 -12.15 -0.16
N LEU A 115 -4.70 -11.09 0.10
CA LEU A 115 -5.65 -11.02 1.22
C LEU A 115 -6.71 -12.13 1.12
N LYS A 116 -7.22 -12.44 -0.09
CA LYS A 116 -8.11 -13.59 -0.30
C LYS A 116 -7.44 -14.90 0.14
N LEU A 117 -6.19 -15.14 -0.24
CA LEU A 117 -5.43 -16.33 0.17
C LEU A 117 -5.15 -16.36 1.68
N PHE A 118 -5.01 -15.20 2.31
CA PHE A 118 -4.80 -15.09 3.76
C PHE A 118 -6.10 -15.25 4.58
N GLY A 119 -7.23 -15.45 3.90
CA GLY A 119 -8.53 -15.70 4.51
C GLY A 119 -9.34 -14.43 4.79
N TYR A 120 -9.07 -13.32 4.12
CA TYR A 120 -9.92 -12.13 4.13
C TYR A 120 -10.97 -12.21 3.01
N ASN A 121 -12.00 -11.35 3.09
CA ASN A 121 -13.04 -11.23 2.06
C ASN A 121 -12.91 -9.88 1.32
N PRO A 122 -11.94 -9.74 0.39
CA PRO A 122 -11.76 -8.51 -0.35
C PRO A 122 -12.91 -8.27 -1.34
N LYS A 123 -13.28 -7.00 -1.53
CA LYS A 123 -14.08 -6.51 -2.66
C LYS A 123 -13.38 -5.30 -3.26
N ILE A 124 -13.37 -5.19 -4.58
CA ILE A 124 -12.55 -4.19 -5.29
C ILE A 124 -13.46 -3.13 -5.90
N TYR A 125 -13.21 -1.87 -5.58
CA TYR A 125 -13.70 -0.72 -6.34
C TYR A 125 -12.58 -0.24 -7.26
N TYR A 126 -12.76 -0.36 -8.59
CA TYR A 126 -11.76 0.04 -9.59
C TYR A 126 -12.42 0.79 -10.76
N PRO A 127 -12.77 2.07 -10.58
CA PRO A 127 -13.62 2.81 -11.50
C PRO A 127 -12.94 3.18 -12.82
N LYS A 128 -11.62 3.42 -12.80
CA LYS A 128 -10.83 3.77 -13.98
C LYS A 128 -9.79 2.70 -14.24
N LYS A 129 -10.19 1.66 -14.97
CA LYS A 129 -9.33 0.53 -15.32
C LYS A 129 -8.27 0.95 -16.34
N SER A 130 -7.04 0.48 -16.15
CA SER A 130 -5.96 0.67 -17.11
C SER A 130 -6.11 -0.29 -18.30
N GLU A 131 -5.85 0.20 -19.51
CA GLU A 131 -5.92 -0.60 -20.74
C GLU A 131 -4.68 -1.48 -20.98
N LYS A 132 -3.62 -1.30 -20.19
CA LYS A 132 -2.37 -2.06 -20.30
C LYS A 132 -2.61 -3.54 -19.96
N GLN A 133 -1.95 -4.44 -20.70
CA GLN A 133 -2.13 -5.89 -20.55
C GLN A 133 -1.86 -6.39 -19.13
N LEU A 134 -0.86 -5.82 -18.43
CA LEU A 134 -0.58 -6.13 -17.03
C LEU A 134 -1.83 -6.01 -16.14
N PHE A 135 -2.56 -4.90 -16.24
CA PHE A 135 -3.73 -4.64 -15.41
C PHE A 135 -4.91 -5.53 -15.81
N LYS A 136 -5.08 -5.81 -17.11
CA LYS A 136 -6.07 -6.80 -17.59
C LYS A 136 -5.79 -8.19 -17.01
N ASN A 137 -4.53 -8.58 -16.90
CA ASN A 137 -4.13 -9.84 -16.26
C ASN A 137 -4.45 -9.82 -14.76
N LEU A 138 -4.13 -8.74 -14.03
CA LEU A 138 -4.44 -8.60 -12.60
C LEU A 138 -5.94 -8.67 -12.31
N VAL A 139 -6.76 -7.97 -13.11
CA VAL A 139 -8.22 -8.06 -13.02
C VAL A 139 -8.69 -9.49 -13.26
N THR A 140 -8.17 -10.15 -14.30
CA THR A 140 -8.51 -11.55 -14.60
C THR A 140 -8.18 -12.46 -13.42
N GLN A 141 -7.01 -12.32 -12.81
CA GLN A 141 -6.61 -13.12 -11.64
C GLN A 141 -7.55 -12.90 -10.45
N CYS A 142 -7.91 -11.66 -10.14
CA CYS A 142 -8.84 -11.34 -9.06
C CYS A 142 -10.23 -11.97 -9.31
N VAL A 143 -10.75 -11.84 -10.53
CA VAL A 143 -12.03 -12.45 -10.93
C VAL A 143 -11.97 -13.98 -10.84
N ARG A 144 -10.87 -14.61 -11.27
CA ARG A 144 -10.66 -16.06 -11.18
C ARG A 144 -10.50 -16.59 -9.74
N MET A 145 -10.39 -15.70 -8.76
CA MET A 145 -10.34 -16.02 -7.34
C MET A 145 -11.61 -15.59 -6.60
N ASP A 146 -12.70 -15.36 -7.35
CA ASP A 146 -14.00 -14.98 -6.82
C ASP A 146 -13.91 -13.72 -5.92
N ILE A 147 -13.13 -12.74 -6.36
CA ILE A 147 -13.06 -11.41 -5.75
C ILE A 147 -14.01 -10.48 -6.52
N PRO A 148 -15.11 -10.01 -5.90
CA PRO A 148 -16.08 -9.18 -6.59
C PRO A 148 -15.51 -7.79 -6.89
N PHE A 149 -15.78 -7.30 -8.10
CA PHE A 149 -15.58 -5.91 -8.48
C PHE A 149 -16.91 -5.15 -8.34
N MET A 150 -16.85 -4.00 -7.69
CA MET A 150 -17.99 -3.10 -7.50
C MET A 150 -17.94 -1.97 -8.51
N ASP A 151 -19.10 -1.62 -9.05
CA ASP A 151 -19.24 -0.50 -10.00
C ASP A 151 -19.29 0.85 -9.28
N ASP A 152 -19.88 0.88 -8.07
CA ASP A 152 -20.04 2.06 -7.24
C ASP A 152 -19.40 1.88 -5.86
N ILE A 153 -18.95 2.99 -5.28
CA ILE A 153 -18.51 3.01 -3.89
C ILE A 153 -19.75 2.96 -2.96
N PRO A 154 -19.77 2.09 -1.93
CA PRO A 154 -20.87 2.06 -0.98
C PRO A 154 -21.03 3.41 -0.25
N LYS A 155 -22.24 3.69 0.25
CA LYS A 155 -22.46 4.89 1.06
C LYS A 155 -21.62 4.80 2.35
N PRO A 156 -21.19 5.94 2.95
CA PRO A 156 -20.36 5.92 4.16
C PRO A 156 -20.91 5.03 5.29
N SER A 157 -22.21 5.06 5.54
CA SER A 157 -22.84 4.22 6.56
C SER A 157 -22.72 2.71 6.30
N GLN A 158 -22.69 2.31 5.02
CA GLN A 158 -22.52 0.91 4.61
C GLN A 158 -21.04 0.50 4.65
N ILE A 159 -20.15 1.45 4.36
CA ILE A 159 -18.71 1.25 4.50
C ILE A 159 -18.39 0.84 5.95
N ASP A 160 -18.93 1.58 6.91
CA ASP A 160 -18.71 1.36 8.35
C ASP A 160 -19.29 0.04 8.88
N SER A 161 -20.44 -0.41 8.35
CA SER A 161 -21.06 -1.66 8.77
C SER A 161 -20.46 -2.89 8.09
N ASP A 162 -20.14 -2.77 6.80
CA ASP A 162 -19.90 -3.94 5.95
C ASP A 162 -18.42 -4.26 5.80
N TYR A 163 -17.51 -3.31 6.06
CA TYR A 163 -16.08 -3.48 5.86
C TYR A 163 -15.30 -3.16 7.14
N LYS A 164 -14.39 -4.06 7.49
CA LYS A 164 -13.49 -3.84 8.63
C LYS A 164 -12.30 -2.96 8.25
N PHE A 165 -11.90 -3.01 6.98
CA PHE A 165 -10.73 -2.31 6.46
C PHE A 165 -11.01 -1.75 5.07
N ILE A 166 -10.42 -0.60 4.77
CA ILE A 166 -10.24 -0.07 3.42
C ILE A 166 -8.75 -0.04 3.11
N VAL A 167 -8.37 -0.51 1.94
CA VAL A 167 -7.06 -0.27 1.34
C VAL A 167 -7.24 0.83 0.30
N ASP A 168 -6.64 1.99 0.54
CA ASP A 168 -6.53 3.07 -0.43
C ASP A 168 -5.30 2.83 -1.32
N ALA A 169 -5.59 2.29 -2.49
CA ALA A 169 -4.66 2.10 -3.58
C ALA A 169 -4.98 3.06 -4.75
N ILE A 170 -5.61 4.21 -4.46
CA ILE A 170 -5.92 5.25 -5.45
C ILE A 170 -4.69 6.13 -5.62
N PHE A 171 -4.65 7.28 -4.95
CA PHE A 171 -3.57 8.27 -4.91
C PHE A 171 -3.90 9.25 -3.78
N GLY A 172 -3.61 8.87 -2.53
CA GLY A 172 -4.07 9.62 -1.37
C GLY A 172 -3.33 10.95 -1.13
N TRP A 173 -2.00 10.97 -1.29
CA TRP A 173 -1.16 12.10 -0.85
C TRP A 173 -0.26 12.64 -1.96
N HIS A 174 -0.05 13.96 -1.94
CA HIS A 174 1.09 14.55 -2.62
C HIS A 174 2.37 13.95 -2.03
N VAL A 175 3.32 13.52 -2.88
CA VAL A 175 4.51 12.74 -2.45
C VAL A 175 5.34 13.47 -1.39
N GLU A 176 5.33 14.80 -1.43
CA GLU A 176 6.04 15.64 -0.46
C GLU A 176 5.13 16.22 0.62
N ASN A 177 4.11 16.98 0.22
CA ASN A 177 3.27 17.75 1.13
C ASN A 177 2.16 16.96 1.84
N GLY A 178 2.02 15.65 1.58
CA GLY A 178 0.93 14.87 2.17
C GLY A 178 -0.44 15.26 1.61
N ASN A 179 -1.48 15.10 2.43
CA ASN A 179 -2.81 15.61 2.16
C ASN A 179 -3.41 16.14 3.47
N PRO A 180 -3.13 17.40 3.85
CA PRO A 180 -3.52 17.93 5.17
C PRO A 180 -5.04 17.96 5.38
N ASP A 181 -5.81 18.16 4.31
CA ASP A 181 -7.29 18.15 4.32
C ASP A 181 -7.87 16.79 3.91
N GLY A 182 -7.00 15.80 3.73
CA GLY A 182 -7.34 14.48 3.24
C GLY A 182 -7.76 13.51 4.33
N ILE A 183 -7.95 12.28 3.89
CA ILE A 183 -8.16 11.12 4.74
C ILE A 183 -6.93 10.91 5.65
N LYS A 184 -7.18 10.65 6.94
CA LYS A 184 -6.15 10.36 7.95
C LYS A 184 -6.02 8.85 8.16
N PRO A 185 -5.02 8.18 7.55
CA PRO A 185 -4.87 6.73 7.67
C PRO A 185 -4.39 6.36 9.06
N ASP A 186 -4.91 5.26 9.55
CA ASP A 186 -4.46 4.63 10.78
C ASP A 186 -3.26 3.69 10.55
N PHE A 187 -3.03 3.35 9.29
CA PHE A 187 -1.94 2.51 8.83
C PHE A 187 -1.37 3.06 7.51
N LEU A 188 -0.03 3.10 7.41
CA LEU A 188 0.68 3.46 6.19
C LEU A 188 1.71 2.37 5.87
N ILE A 189 1.82 1.94 4.60
CA ILE A 189 2.99 1.19 4.14
C ILE A 189 3.77 2.04 3.13
N SER A 190 5.03 2.26 3.43
CA SER A 190 5.99 2.81 2.48
C SER A 190 6.63 1.68 1.71
N LEU A 191 6.54 1.73 0.38
CA LEU A 191 7.24 0.79 -0.50
C LEU A 191 8.60 1.35 -0.91
N THR A 192 9.62 0.49 -0.99
CA THR A 192 11.02 0.83 -1.32
C THR A 192 11.70 1.62 -0.20
N ALA A 193 11.20 2.83 0.07
CA ALA A 193 11.55 3.68 1.20
C ALA A 193 10.39 4.66 1.50
N PRO A 194 10.33 5.25 2.71
CA PRO A 194 9.37 6.30 3.02
C PRO A 194 9.53 7.50 2.08
N LYS A 195 8.42 8.06 1.62
CA LYS A 195 8.40 9.33 0.88
C LYS A 195 8.19 10.48 1.86
N LEU A 196 8.57 11.70 1.49
CA LEU A 196 8.51 12.88 2.37
C LEU A 196 7.14 13.09 3.03
N CYS A 197 6.05 12.78 2.33
CA CYS A 197 4.69 12.86 2.87
C CYS A 197 4.47 12.00 4.11
N ALA A 198 5.21 10.90 4.28
CA ALA A 198 5.12 10.03 5.45
C ALA A 198 5.58 10.72 6.75
N LYS A 199 6.26 11.88 6.68
CA LYS A 199 6.55 12.71 7.86
C LYS A 199 5.28 13.32 8.49
N HIS A 200 4.20 13.41 7.71
CA HIS A 200 2.91 13.90 8.16
C HIS A 200 1.97 12.78 8.60
N PHE A 201 2.44 11.53 8.67
CA PHE A 201 1.65 10.40 9.12
C PHE A 201 1.49 10.40 10.64
N GLU A 202 0.24 10.40 11.10
CA GLU A 202 -0.13 10.43 12.53
C GLU A 202 -0.79 9.11 12.99
N GLY A 203 -0.86 8.10 12.13
CA GLY A 203 -1.53 6.84 12.43
C GLY A 203 -0.70 5.91 13.33
N ARG A 204 -1.30 4.77 13.72
CA ARG A 204 -0.70 3.84 14.68
C ARG A 204 0.38 2.94 14.09
N PHE A 205 0.30 2.64 12.80
CA PHE A 205 1.18 1.66 12.16
C PHE A 205 1.82 2.21 10.89
N HIS A 206 3.13 2.41 10.90
CA HIS A 206 3.89 2.72 9.69
C HIS A 206 4.78 1.53 9.35
N PHE A 207 4.48 0.83 8.28
CA PHE A 207 5.30 -0.27 7.77
C PHE A 207 6.21 0.18 6.63
N LEU A 208 7.36 -0.47 6.53
CA LEU A 208 8.20 -0.49 5.34
C LEU A 208 8.02 -1.85 4.64
N GLY A 209 7.75 -1.84 3.34
CA GLY A 209 7.62 -3.02 2.51
C GLY A 209 8.33 -2.86 1.16
N GLY A 210 8.21 -3.87 0.31
CA GLY A 210 8.99 -3.90 -0.93
C GLY A 210 10.45 -4.25 -0.67
N ARG A 211 10.67 -5.37 0.02
CA ARG A 211 12.01 -5.93 0.29
C ARG A 211 12.63 -6.52 -0.98
N PHE A 212 12.98 -5.65 -1.92
CA PHE A 212 13.63 -5.98 -3.19
C PHE A 212 14.74 -5.00 -3.58
N VAL A 213 14.99 -3.96 -2.77
CA VAL A 213 15.98 -2.92 -3.07
C VAL A 213 17.39 -3.52 -3.00
N PRO A 214 18.16 -3.53 -4.09
CA PRO A 214 19.53 -4.03 -4.07
C PRO A 214 20.43 -3.17 -3.18
N ASP A 215 21.38 -3.79 -2.47
CA ASP A 215 22.27 -3.09 -1.53
C ASP A 215 23.05 -1.95 -2.21
N SER A 216 23.51 -2.17 -3.45
CA SER A 216 24.18 -1.15 -4.26
C SER A 216 23.32 0.08 -4.51
N LEU A 217 22.02 -0.11 -4.75
CA LEU A 217 21.06 0.96 -4.95
C LEU A 217 20.76 1.69 -3.63
N ALA A 218 20.58 0.93 -2.55
CA ALA A 218 20.37 1.49 -1.22
C ALA A 218 21.55 2.37 -0.76
N GLN A 219 22.79 1.93 -1.05
CA GLN A 219 24.01 2.70 -0.80
C GLN A 219 24.09 3.94 -1.71
N LYS A 220 23.84 3.80 -3.01
CA LYS A 220 23.86 4.92 -3.99
C LYS A 220 22.96 6.08 -3.55
N TYR A 221 21.77 5.78 -3.04
CA TYR A 221 20.80 6.80 -2.61
C TYR A 221 20.87 7.16 -1.11
N ASN A 222 21.80 6.56 -0.36
CA ASN A 222 21.93 6.71 1.09
C ASN A 222 20.62 6.44 1.85
N LEU A 223 19.90 5.38 1.46
CA LEU A 223 18.57 5.07 1.99
C LEU A 223 18.59 4.72 3.48
N SER A 224 19.70 4.13 3.96
CA SER A 224 19.84 3.61 5.33
C SER A 224 18.68 2.70 5.73
N LEU A 225 18.31 1.76 4.84
CA LEU A 225 17.21 0.83 5.08
C LEU A 225 17.53 -0.10 6.26
N PRO A 226 16.55 -0.38 7.15
CA PRO A 226 16.74 -1.31 8.25
C PRO A 226 16.79 -2.76 7.76
N ASP A 227 17.41 -3.62 8.56
CA ASP A 227 17.37 -5.06 8.34
C ASP A 227 15.96 -5.60 8.56
N TYR A 228 15.41 -6.23 7.51
CA TYR A 228 14.13 -6.92 7.61
C TYR A 228 14.30 -8.21 8.44
N PRO A 229 13.45 -8.47 9.45
CA PRO A 229 13.55 -9.67 10.27
C PRO A 229 13.39 -10.95 9.46
N GLY A 230 14.35 -11.87 9.53
CA GLY A 230 14.25 -13.20 8.91
C GLY A 230 13.86 -13.14 7.42
N THR A 231 12.75 -13.79 7.06
CA THR A 231 12.20 -13.86 5.69
C THR A 231 11.04 -12.90 5.45
N GLU A 232 10.85 -11.91 6.32
CA GLU A 232 9.69 -11.03 6.27
C GLU A 232 9.76 -10.07 5.07
N PRO A 233 8.65 -9.87 4.32
CA PRO A 233 8.62 -8.95 3.18
C PRO A 233 8.37 -7.49 3.60
N CYS A 234 7.94 -7.28 4.85
CA CYS A 234 7.67 -5.97 5.44
C CYS A 234 8.04 -5.95 6.92
N MET A 235 8.33 -4.76 7.46
CA MET A 235 8.57 -4.54 8.87
C MET A 235 7.89 -3.26 9.37
N LEU A 236 7.58 -3.21 10.66
CA LEU A 236 7.06 -2.01 11.31
C LEU A 236 8.23 -1.05 11.59
N LEU A 237 8.02 0.25 11.34
CA LEU A 237 8.93 1.36 11.60
C LEU A 237 8.68 1.99 12.97
#